data_AF-A0A2N2ZMJ9-F1
#
_entry.id   AF-A0A2N2ZMJ9-F1
#
_cell.length_a   1.000
_cell.length_b   1.000
_cell.length_c   1.000
_cell.angle_alpha   90.00
_cell.angle_beta   90.00
_cell.angle_gamma   90.00
#
_symmetry.space_group_name_H-M   'P 1'
#
loop_
_entity.id
_entity.type
_entity.pdbx_description
1 polymer ?
#
loop_
_entity_poly.entity_id
_entity_poly.type
_entity_poly.pdbx_seq_one_letter_code
_entity_poly.pdbx_strand_id
1 'polypeptide(L)'
;MRLIYSFSIFIYLFLIRFASFFNKKASLWIKGRKNNLNIIEKDLKGEKQLIWFHCSSLGEFEQARPVLEQLKKENDSKIFLSFFSPSGYEVRKNYEHADFVFYMPMDTNRQVKRFLTLVQPKMAIFVKYDFWYNYL
;
A
#
# COMPACT_ATOMS: atom_id res chain seq x y z
N MET A 1 -3.21 -25.07 3.39
CA MET A 1 -3.70 -23.66 3.50
C MET A 1 -2.73 -22.66 2.90
N ARG A 2 -1.53 -22.44 3.46
CA ARG A 2 -0.56 -21.44 2.97
C ARG A 2 -0.09 -21.63 1.50
N LEU A 3 0.09 -22.88 1.06
CA LEU A 3 0.49 -23.19 -0.32
C LEU A 3 -0.62 -22.81 -1.32
N ILE A 4 -1.87 -23.19 -1.03
CA ILE A 4 -3.05 -22.86 -1.85
C ILE A 4 -3.20 -21.33 -1.94
N TYR A 5 -3.09 -20.63 -0.81
CA TYR A 5 -3.15 -19.18 -0.76
C TYR A 5 -2.04 -18.52 -1.61
N SER A 6 -0.80 -18.96 -1.43
CA SER A 6 0.33 -18.41 -2.19
C SER A 6 0.15 -18.65 -3.69
N PHE A 7 -0.34 -19.83 -4.07
CA PHE A 7 -0.65 -20.17 -5.45
C PHE A 7 -1.78 -19.29 -6.02
N SER A 8 -2.85 -19.01 -5.26
CA SER A 8 -3.91 -18.09 -5.70
C SER A 8 -3.40 -16.66 -5.90
N ILE A 9 -2.45 -16.19 -5.09
CA ILE A 9 -1.81 -14.88 -5.30
C ILE A 9 -1.03 -14.87 -6.62
N PHE A 10 -0.28 -15.93 -6.94
CA PHE A 10 0.43 -16.01 -8.23
C PHE A 10 -0.52 -16.05 -9.43
N ILE A 11 -1.63 -16.79 -9.34
CA ILE A 11 -2.68 -16.80 -10.37
C ILE A 11 -3.26 -15.39 -10.53
N TYR A 12 -3.62 -14.72 -9.44
CA TYR A 12 -4.17 -13.37 -9.46
C TYR A 12 -3.22 -12.38 -10.15
N LEU A 13 -1.93 -12.44 -9.84
CA LEU A 13 -0.90 -11.62 -10.50
C LEU A 13 -0.81 -11.89 -12.00
N PHE A 14 -0.87 -13.16 -12.39
CA PHE A 14 -0.86 -13.56 -13.79
C PHE A 14 -2.08 -13.03 -14.54
N LEU A 15 -3.27 -13.18 -13.96
CA LEU A 15 -4.53 -12.69 -14.54
C LEU A 15 -4.56 -11.17 -14.68
N ILE A 16 -4.10 -10.41 -13.67
CA ILE A 16 -4.00 -8.95 -13.79
C ILE A 16 -2.99 -8.54 -14.85
N ARG A 17 -1.86 -9.25 -14.96
CA ARG A 17 -0.88 -9.00 -16.02
C ARG A 17 -1.47 -9.20 -17.40
N PHE A 18 -2.25 -10.25 -17.59
CA PHE A 18 -2.96 -10.46 -18.84
C PHE A 18 -4.04 -9.39 -19.07
N ALA A 19 -4.86 -9.08 -18.06
CA ALA A 19 -5.89 -8.05 -18.15
C ALA A 19 -5.32 -6.65 -18.43
N SER A 20 -4.07 -6.38 -18.05
CA SER A 20 -3.41 -5.08 -18.26
C SER A 20 -3.25 -4.69 -19.72
N PHE A 21 -3.27 -5.66 -20.64
CA PHE A 21 -3.26 -5.39 -22.09
C PHE A 21 -4.58 -4.78 -22.58
N PHE A 22 -5.69 -5.04 -21.88
CA PHE A 22 -7.03 -4.65 -22.31
C PHE A 22 -7.69 -3.63 -21.36
N ASN A 23 -7.20 -3.49 -20.14
CA ASN A 23 -7.82 -2.68 -19.10
C ASN A 23 -6.85 -1.64 -18.51
N LYS A 24 -7.22 -0.36 -18.63
CA LYS A 24 -6.42 0.77 -18.12
C LYS A 24 -6.16 0.70 -16.61
N LYS A 25 -7.15 0.30 -15.79
CA LYS A 25 -6.98 0.16 -14.34
C LYS A 25 -5.97 -0.94 -14.02
N ALA A 26 -6.05 -2.10 -14.67
CA ALA A 26 -5.06 -3.17 -14.51
C ALA A 26 -3.65 -2.72 -14.94
N SER A 27 -3.53 -2.00 -16.06
CA SER A 27 -2.26 -1.40 -16.50
C SER A 27 -1.68 -0.44 -15.45
N LEU A 28 -2.48 0.48 -14.91
CA LEU A 28 -2.05 1.40 -13.85
C LEU A 28 -1.62 0.65 -12.59
N TRP A 29 -2.39 -0.36 -12.18
CA TRP A 29 -2.11 -1.18 -11.01
C TRP A 29 -0.75 -1.88 -11.09
N ILE A 30 -0.36 -2.37 -12.28
CA ILE A 30 0.96 -2.98 -12.52
C ILE A 30 2.05 -1.92 -12.61
N LYS A 31 1.84 -0.88 -13.41
CA LYS A 31 2.86 0.16 -13.64
C LYS A 31 3.23 0.87 -12.34
N GLY A 32 2.25 1.19 -11.51
CA GLY A 32 2.47 1.83 -10.22
C GLY A 32 3.17 0.94 -9.19
N ARG A 33 3.10 -0.39 -9.33
CA ARG A 33 3.84 -1.34 -8.48
C ARG A 33 5.23 -1.69 -9.00
N LYS A 34 5.55 -1.32 -10.24
CA LYS A 34 6.85 -1.61 -10.83
C LYS A 34 7.94 -0.86 -10.04
N ASN A 35 8.93 -1.60 -9.55
CA ASN A 35 10.03 -1.08 -8.73
C ASN A 35 9.61 -0.38 -7.42
N ASN A 36 8.36 -0.52 -6.99
CA ASN A 36 7.79 0.20 -5.84
C ASN A 36 8.63 0.04 -4.56
N LEU A 37 9.06 -1.19 -4.23
CA LEU A 37 9.89 -1.44 -3.04
C LEU A 37 11.27 -0.79 -3.08
N ASN A 38 11.87 -0.63 -4.26
CA ASN A 38 13.17 0.04 -4.40
C ASN A 38 13.02 1.56 -4.20
N ILE A 39 11.88 2.12 -4.62
CA ILE A 39 11.56 3.54 -4.43
C ILE A 39 11.28 3.80 -2.95
N ILE A 40 10.47 2.95 -2.31
CA ILE A 40 10.20 3.00 -0.87
C ILE A 40 11.52 2.96 -0.07
N GLU A 41 12.43 2.04 -0.40
CA GLU A 41 13.74 1.94 0.27
C GLU A 41 14.57 3.22 0.14
N LYS A 42 14.53 3.88 -1.02
CA LYS A 42 15.23 5.13 -1.25
C LYS A 42 14.60 6.28 -0.45
N ASP A 43 13.28 6.40 -0.51
CA ASP A 43 12.55 7.53 0.05
C ASP A 43 12.44 7.46 1.59
N LEU A 44 12.47 6.26 2.16
CA LEU A 44 12.47 6.05 3.62
C LEU A 44 13.86 6.02 4.26
N LYS A 45 14.93 6.30 3.51
CA LYS A 45 16.29 6.19 4.03
C LYS A 45 16.53 7.20 5.17
N GLY A 46 16.65 6.68 6.40
CA GLY A 46 16.88 7.48 7.60
C GLY A 46 15.59 7.94 8.30
N GLU A 47 14.43 7.65 7.73
CA GLU A 47 13.12 7.94 8.32
C GLU A 47 12.81 6.97 9.46
N LYS A 48 12.20 7.50 10.53
CA LYS A 48 11.79 6.72 11.70
C LYS A 48 10.38 7.13 12.14
N GLN A 49 9.76 6.30 12.98
CA GLN A 49 8.48 6.60 13.62
C GLN A 49 7.29 6.77 12.65
N LEU A 50 7.24 5.92 11.61
CA LEU A 50 6.17 5.93 10.61
C LEU A 50 4.87 5.36 11.19
N ILE A 51 3.76 6.08 10.98
CA ILE A 51 2.40 5.54 11.13
C ILE A 51 1.94 5.13 9.73
N TRP A 52 1.63 3.86 9.56
CA TRP A 52 1.17 3.32 8.30
C TRP A 52 -0.35 3.31 8.23
N PHE A 53 -0.93 4.06 7.30
CA PHE A 53 -2.33 3.94 6.90
C PHE A 53 -2.46 3.12 5.62
N HIS A 54 -3.36 2.14 5.62
CA HIS A 54 -3.72 1.39 4.42
C HIS A 54 -5.19 1.59 4.06
N CYS A 55 -5.43 2.02 2.81
CA CYS A 55 -6.76 2.21 2.24
C CYS A 55 -6.90 1.42 0.94
N SER A 56 -7.90 0.55 0.82
CA SER A 56 -8.07 -0.26 -0.38
C SER A 56 -8.42 0.58 -1.62
N SER A 57 -9.21 1.65 -1.43
CA SER A 57 -9.65 2.57 -2.50
C SER A 57 -9.84 4.01 -2.03
N LEU A 58 -10.35 4.87 -2.92
CA LEU A 58 -10.68 6.25 -2.59
C LEU A 58 -11.78 6.34 -1.54
N GLY A 59 -12.80 5.47 -1.60
CA GLY A 59 -13.91 5.48 -0.64
C GLY A 59 -13.44 5.19 0.78
N GLU A 60 -12.61 4.17 0.96
CA GLU A 60 -11.98 3.85 2.24
C GLU A 60 -11.06 4.99 2.71
N PHE A 61 -10.31 5.62 1.82
CA PHE A 61 -9.49 6.77 2.19
C PHE A 61 -10.31 7.95 2.70
N GLU A 62 -11.42 8.31 2.05
CA GLU A 62 -12.29 9.40 2.51
C GLU A 62 -12.85 9.14 3.93
N GLN A 63 -13.09 7.87 4.29
CA GLN A 63 -13.52 7.49 5.64
C GLN A 63 -12.40 7.66 6.68
N ALA A 64 -11.16 7.36 6.31
CA ALA A 64 -10.01 7.47 7.22
C ALA A 64 -9.39 8.87 7.24
N ARG A 65 -9.69 9.71 6.25
CA ARG A 65 -9.08 11.04 6.09
C ARG A 65 -9.16 11.90 7.36
N PRO A 66 -10.31 12.03 8.06
CA PRO A 66 -10.38 12.86 9.26
C PRO A 66 -9.47 12.36 10.39
N VAL A 67 -9.34 11.03 10.53
CA VAL A 67 -8.47 10.40 11.55
C VAL A 67 -6.99 10.61 11.20
N LEU A 68 -6.64 10.45 9.93
CA LEU A 68 -5.29 10.68 9.42
C LEU A 68 -4.86 12.14 9.65
N GLU A 69 -5.70 13.10 9.25
CA GLU A 69 -5.43 14.53 9.42
C GLU A 69 -5.31 14.92 10.90
N GLN A 70 -6.17 14.39 11.76
CA GLN A 70 -6.09 14.66 13.19
C GLN A 70 -4.80 14.10 13.80
N LEU A 71 -4.42 12.87 13.46
CA LEU A 71 -3.18 12.26 13.93
C LEU A 71 -1.93 13.00 13.44
N LYS A 72 -1.97 13.58 12.24
CA LYS A 72 -0.89 14.43 11.71
C LYS A 72 -0.71 15.71 12.51
N LYS A 73 -1.80 16.26 13.06
CA LYS A 73 -1.77 17.48 13.89
C LYS A 73 -1.29 17.21 15.31
N GLU A 74 -1.68 16.09 15.89
CA GLU A 74 -1.41 15.76 17.30
C GLU A 74 0.00 15.19 17.53
N ASN A 75 0.61 14.60 16.49
CA ASN A 75 1.92 13.96 16.60
C ASN A 75 2.85 14.40 15.46
N ASP A 76 4.13 14.58 15.77
CA ASP A 76 5.18 14.84 14.78
C ASP A 76 5.59 13.57 13.97
N SER A 77 4.66 12.63 13.84
CA SER A 77 4.92 11.36 13.16
C SER A 77 4.79 11.51 11.66
N LYS A 78 5.64 10.77 10.95
CA LYS A 78 5.57 10.63 9.50
C LYS A 78 4.44 9.66 9.13
N ILE A 79 3.64 10.03 8.15
CA ILE A 79 2.52 9.23 7.67
C ILE A 79 2.92 8.53 6.37
N PHE A 80 2.89 7.20 6.41
CA PHE A 80 3.00 6.34 5.24
C PHE A 80 1.59 5.90 4.82
N LEU A 81 1.11 6.38 3.69
CA LEU A 81 -0.20 6.04 3.15
C LEU A 81 -0.04 5.05 1.99
N SER A 82 -0.70 3.90 2.08
CA SER A 82 -0.70 2.92 1.01
C SER A 82 -2.09 2.64 0.43
N PHE A 83 -2.12 2.40 -0.88
CA PHE A 83 -3.34 2.07 -1.61
C PHE A 83 -3.28 0.71 -2.27
N PHE A 84 -4.40 -0.02 -2.30
CA PHE A 84 -4.50 -1.23 -3.12
C PHE A 84 -4.93 -0.91 -4.57
N SER A 85 -5.96 -0.09 -4.75
CA SER A 85 -6.53 0.18 -6.08
C SER A 85 -5.99 1.46 -6.73
N PRO A 86 -5.98 1.53 -8.09
CA PRO A 86 -5.59 2.75 -8.79
C PRO A 86 -6.56 3.90 -8.55
N SER A 87 -7.83 3.60 -8.25
CA SER A 87 -8.84 4.62 -7.93
C SER A 87 -8.48 5.43 -6.69
N GLY A 88 -7.85 4.82 -5.69
CA GLY A 88 -7.33 5.56 -4.54
C GLY A 88 -5.99 6.23 -4.87
N TYR A 89 -5.03 5.44 -5.33
CA TYR A 89 -3.67 5.91 -5.54
C TYR A 89 -3.58 7.06 -6.57
N GLU A 90 -4.15 6.91 -7.77
CA GLU A 90 -3.98 7.92 -8.81
C GLU A 90 -4.58 9.28 -8.45
N VAL A 91 -5.62 9.27 -7.60
CA VAL A 91 -6.31 10.47 -7.13
C VAL A 91 -5.56 11.11 -5.94
N ARG A 92 -4.92 10.31 -5.08
CA ARG A 92 -4.34 10.77 -3.79
C ARG A 92 -2.83 10.56 -3.65
N LYS A 93 -2.10 10.20 -4.70
CA LYS A 93 -0.63 10.03 -4.69
C LYS A 93 0.17 11.27 -4.28
N ASN A 94 -0.42 12.46 -4.39
CA ASN A 94 0.19 13.73 -3.98
C ASN A 94 -0.57 14.35 -2.78
N TYR A 95 -1.13 13.52 -1.91
CA TYR A 95 -1.92 13.99 -0.79
C TYR A 95 -1.04 14.69 0.27
N GLU A 96 -1.32 15.96 0.54
CA GLU A 96 -0.44 16.85 1.31
C GLU A 96 -0.25 16.46 2.79
N HIS A 97 -1.19 15.71 3.36
CA HIS A 97 -1.12 15.28 4.76
C HIS A 97 -0.45 13.91 4.94
N ALA A 98 0.01 13.26 3.87
CA ALA A 98 0.82 12.05 3.93
C ALA A 98 2.25 12.35 3.46
N ASP A 99 3.26 11.99 4.26
CA ASP A 99 4.67 12.21 3.91
C ASP A 99 5.12 11.24 2.80
N PHE A 100 4.53 10.04 2.77
CA PHE A 100 4.84 9.00 1.79
C PHE A 100 3.56 8.38 1.26
N VAL A 101 3.39 8.32 -0.06
CA VAL A 101 2.21 7.68 -0.68
C VAL A 101 2.65 6.64 -1.72
N PHE A 102 2.29 5.38 -1.47
CA PHE A 102 2.70 4.26 -2.32
C PHE A 102 1.56 3.28 -2.60
N TYR A 103 1.74 2.40 -3.57
CA TYR A 103 0.92 1.19 -3.61
C TYR A 103 1.32 0.24 -2.50
N MET A 104 0.35 -0.46 -1.91
CA MET A 104 0.66 -1.60 -1.05
C MET A 104 1.33 -2.69 -1.90
N PRO A 105 2.50 -3.22 -1.48
CA PRO A 105 3.17 -4.32 -2.17
C PRO A 105 2.29 -5.57 -2.22
N MET A 106 2.56 -6.42 -3.21
CA MET A 106 1.78 -7.63 -3.37
C MET A 106 2.01 -8.61 -2.25
N ASP A 107 0.94 -9.31 -1.89
CA ASP A 107 0.92 -10.23 -0.76
C ASP A 107 1.62 -11.56 -1.06
N THR A 108 2.89 -11.46 -1.47
CA THR A 108 3.84 -12.57 -1.49
C THR A 108 4.77 -12.41 -0.31
N ASN A 109 5.05 -13.50 0.39
CA ASN A 109 5.90 -13.53 1.58
C ASN A 109 7.20 -12.71 1.43
N ARG A 110 7.90 -12.84 0.28
CA ARG A 110 9.12 -12.08 0.00
C ARG A 110 8.90 -10.56 -0.04
N GLN A 111 7.83 -10.10 -0.70
CA GLN A 111 7.56 -8.67 -0.85
C GLN A 111 7.08 -8.06 0.45
N VAL A 112 6.19 -8.76 1.17
CA VAL A 112 5.68 -8.28 2.46
C VAL A 112 6.79 -8.21 3.50
N LYS A 113 7.64 -9.25 3.62
CA LYS A 113 8.80 -9.19 4.52
C LYS A 113 9.73 -8.02 4.19
N ARG A 114 10.08 -7.84 2.92
CA ARG A 114 10.93 -6.71 2.50
C ARG A 114 10.26 -5.38 2.82
N PHE A 115 8.97 -5.24 2.53
CA PHE A 115 8.20 -4.03 2.85
C PHE A 115 8.22 -3.70 4.34
N LEU A 116 7.88 -4.66 5.21
CA LEU A 116 7.81 -4.44 6.65
C LEU A 116 9.20 -4.14 7.25
N THR A 117 10.27 -4.72 6.70
CA THR A 117 11.65 -4.38 7.07
C THR A 117 12.05 -2.97 6.64
N LEU A 118 11.54 -2.47 5.51
CA LEU A 118 11.81 -1.11 5.04
C LEU A 118 10.99 -0.05 5.78
N VAL A 119 9.70 -0.32 6.00
CA VAL A 119 8.76 0.66 6.57
C VAL A 119 8.84 0.70 8.10
N GLN A 120 9.10 -0.44 8.77
CA GLN A 120 9.15 -0.57 10.23
C GLN A 120 8.14 0.32 10.98
N PRO A 121 6.83 0.21 10.67
CA PRO A 121 5.85 1.13 11.21
C PRO A 121 5.69 0.93 12.73
N LYS A 122 5.55 2.02 13.47
CA LYS A 122 5.21 1.94 14.91
C LYS A 122 3.76 1.56 15.16
N MET A 123 2.91 1.83 14.17
CA MET A 123 1.47 1.58 14.18
C MET A 123 1.01 1.42 12.74
N ALA A 124 0.13 0.45 12.51
CA ALA A 124 -0.54 0.25 11.23
C ALA A 124 -2.06 0.34 11.40
N ILE A 125 -2.72 1.11 10.54
CA ILE A 125 -4.15 1.35 10.54
C ILE A 125 -4.70 0.89 9.20
N PHE A 126 -5.42 -0.23 9.23
CA PHE A 126 -6.09 -0.79 8.06
C PHE A 126 -7.55 -0.34 8.06
N VAL A 127 -7.94 0.36 7.01
CA VAL A 127 -9.29 0.92 6.91
C VAL A 127 -10.19 -0.14 6.28
N LYS A 128 -11.15 -0.64 7.08
CA LYS A 128 -12.08 -1.73 6.73
C LYS A 128 -11.36 -3.08 6.57
N TYR A 129 -12.09 -4.08 6.09
CA TYR A 129 -11.68 -5.49 5.96
C TYR A 129 -10.75 -5.76 4.76
N ASP A 130 -9.63 -5.04 4.62
CA ASP A 130 -8.60 -5.32 3.59
C ASP A 130 -7.43 -6.14 4.18
N PHE A 131 -7.75 -7.34 4.65
CA PHE A 131 -6.79 -8.24 5.31
C PHE A 131 -6.17 -9.24 4.34
N TRP A 132 -4.84 -9.34 4.39
CA TRP A 132 -4.04 -10.19 3.52
C TRP A 132 -3.14 -11.09 4.37
N TYR A 133 -3.08 -12.38 4.05
CA TYR A 133 -2.50 -13.39 4.93
C TYR A 133 -1.04 -13.12 5.33
N ASN A 134 -0.17 -12.63 4.43
CA ASN A 134 1.24 -12.39 4.83
C ASN A 134 1.47 -11.03 5.50
N TYR A 135 0.45 -10.16 5.57
CA TYR A 135 0.50 -8.87 6.28
C TYR A 135 -0.02 -8.97 7.72
N LEU A 136 -0.60 -10.10 8.10
CA LEU A 136 -0.98 -10.46 9.47
C LEU A 136 0.16 -11.22 10.16
#